data_AF-A0A2P8ECH9-F1
#
_entry.id   AF-A0A2P8ECH9-F1
#
_cell.length_a   1.000
_cell.length_b   1.000
_cell.length_c   1.000
_cell.angle_alpha   90.00
_cell.angle_beta   90.00
_cell.angle_gamma   90.00
#
_symmetry.space_group_name_H-M   'P 1'
#
loop_
_entity.id
_entity.type
_entity.pdbx_description
1 polymer ?
#
loop_
_entity_poly.entity_id
_entity_poly.type
_entity_poly.pdbx_seq_one_letter_code
_entity_poly.pdbx_strand_id
1 'polypeptide(L)' 'MKKNLIITLSEEYIGQREKIAKMLSNEGLDIVDIYEFGVITGTIDEKKIETIKKHKEIASLSEVSNIKIPPPESEIQ' A
#
# COMPACT_ATOMS: atom_id res chain seq x y z
N MET A 1 4.24 -15.80 -0.85
CA MET A 1 4.20 -15.20 -2.20
C MET A 1 4.11 -13.69 -1.99
N LYS A 2 4.92 -12.92 -2.71
CA LYS A 2 4.96 -11.47 -2.52
C LYS A 2 3.78 -10.80 -3.24
N LYS A 3 3.09 -9.89 -2.56
CA LYS A 3 1.96 -9.11 -3.08
C LYS A 3 2.26 -7.63 -2.98
N ASN A 4 1.84 -6.90 -4.00
CA ASN A 4 1.88 -5.44 -4.01
C ASN A 4 0.71 -4.90 -3.21
N LEU A 5 0.98 -3.91 -2.37
CA LEU A 5 0.02 -3.31 -1.47
C LEU A 5 0.01 -1.80 -1.61
N ILE A 6 -1.18 -1.25 -1.42
CA ILE A 6 -1.42 0.17 -1.17
C ILE A 6 -1.96 0.27 0.25
N ILE A 7 -1.25 0.99 1.11
CA ILE A 7 -1.60 1.22 2.50
C ILE A 7 -1.98 2.70 2.62
N THR A 8 -3.18 2.95 3.13
CA THR A 8 -3.66 4.30 3.43
C THR A 8 -3.63 4.48 4.95
N LEU A 9 -2.97 5.53 5.39
CA LEU A 9 -2.88 5.91 6.80
C LEU A 9 -4.13 6.69 7.22
N SER A 10 -4.49 6.55 8.49
CA SER A 10 -5.50 7.38 9.13
C SER A 10 -5.03 8.83 9.20
N GLU A 11 -5.96 9.78 9.09
CA GLU A 11 -5.68 11.23 9.00
C GLU A 11 -4.79 11.73 10.16
N GLU A 12 -5.06 11.24 11.36
CA GLU A 12 -4.33 11.54 12.60
C GLU A 12 -2.84 11.15 12.54
N TYR A 13 -2.46 10.28 11.60
CA TYR A 13 -1.13 9.67 11.48
C TYR A 13 -0.38 10.09 10.21
N ILE A 14 -0.96 10.93 9.34
CA ILE A 14 -0.31 11.41 8.11
C ILE A 14 1.03 12.09 8.40
N GLY A 15 1.10 12.91 9.46
CA GLY A 15 2.34 13.57 9.88
C GLY A 15 3.43 12.61 10.38
N GLN A 16 3.08 11.35 10.66
CA GLN A 16 4.00 10.30 11.11
C GLN A 16 4.33 9.28 9.99
N ARG A 17 4.00 9.59 8.73
CA ARG A 17 4.18 8.69 7.57
C ARG A 17 5.56 8.04 7.49
N GLU A 18 6.64 8.79 7.72
CA GLU A 18 8.01 8.24 7.68
C GLU A 18 8.30 7.26 8.82
N LYS A 19 7.77 7.55 10.01
CA LYS A 19 7.92 6.67 11.18
C LYS A 19 7.16 5.36 10.96
N ILE A 20 5.94 5.47 10.42
CA ILE A 20 5.09 4.32 10.11
C ILE A 20 5.71 3.49 8.98
N ALA A 21 6.22 4.14 7.94
CA ALA A 21 6.98 3.48 6.88
C ALA A 21 8.15 2.65 7.45
N LYS A 22 8.97 3.23 8.34
CA LYS A 22 10.04 2.47 9.01
C LYS A 22 9.51 1.29 9.82
N MET A 23 8.41 1.45 10.54
CA MET A 23 7.77 0.36 11.28
C MET A 23 7.34 -0.78 10.35
N LEU A 24 6.59 -0.45 9.29
CA LEU A 24 6.11 -1.40 8.30
C LEU A 24 7.28 -2.13 7.61
N SER A 25 8.37 -1.41 7.35
CA SER A 25 9.58 -2.00 6.77
C SER A 25 10.23 -3.03 7.69
N ASN A 26 10.30 -2.75 9.00
CA ASN A 26 10.78 -3.72 10.00
C ASN A 26 9.87 -4.96 10.09
N GLU A 27 8.57 -4.80 9.84
CA GLU A 27 7.63 -5.93 9.81
C GLU A 27 7.72 -6.74 8.51
N GLY A 28 8.43 -6.23 7.50
CA GLY A 28 8.74 -6.93 6.26
C GLY A 28 8.06 -6.37 5.02
N LEU A 29 7.54 -5.15 5.08
CA LEU A 29 7.11 -4.40 3.90
C LEU A 29 8.35 -3.85 3.16
N ASP A 30 8.54 -4.26 1.93
CA ASP A 30 9.49 -3.63 1.01
C ASP A 30 8.85 -2.34 0.49
N ILE A 31 9.27 -1.19 0.99
CA ILE A 31 8.67 0.09 0.62
C ILE A 31 9.14 0.50 -0.76
N VAL A 32 8.18 0.77 -1.63
CA VAL A 32 8.39 1.28 -2.99
C VAL A 32 8.29 2.80 -2.98
N ASP A 33 7.21 3.35 -2.40
CA ASP A 33 6.96 4.79 -2.36
C ASP A 33 6.18 5.21 -1.11
N ILE A 34 6.42 6.46 -0.68
CA ILE A 34 5.74 7.11 0.43
C ILE A 34 5.18 8.43 -0.09
N TYR A 35 3.86 8.53 -0.15
CA TYR A 35 3.15 9.70 -0.64
C TYR A 35 2.78 10.65 0.49
N GLU A 36 2.74 11.94 0.16
CA GLU A 36 2.58 12.97 1.17
C GLU A 36 1.23 12.94 1.89
N PHE A 37 0.20 12.48 1.18
CA PHE A 37 -1.18 12.38 1.63
C PHE A 37 -1.46 11.11 2.47
N GLY A 38 -0.42 10.48 3.03
CA GLY A 38 -0.56 9.33 3.91
C GLY A 38 -0.79 8.00 3.17
N VAL A 39 -0.28 7.87 1.95
CA VAL A 39 -0.30 6.59 1.22
C VAL A 39 1.10 6.01 1.17
N ILE A 40 1.23 4.73 1.48
CA ILE A 40 2.49 3.98 1.39
C ILE A 40 2.25 2.81 0.45
N THR A 41 3.10 2.66 -0.56
CA THR A 41 3.04 1.52 -1.47
C THR A 41 4.27 0.66 -1.31
N GLY A 42 4.08 -0.65 -1.38
CA GLY A 42 5.16 -1.58 -1.18
C GLY A 42 4.79 -3.02 -1.51
N THR A 43 5.74 -3.91 -1.34
CA THR A 43 5.54 -5.34 -1.55
C THR A 43 5.76 -6.09 -0.24
N ILE A 44 4.89 -7.04 0.09
CA ILE A 44 5.05 -7.87 1.29
C ILE A 44 4.73 -9.33 1.01
N ASP A 45 5.26 -10.23 1.83
CA ASP A 45 4.77 -11.61 1.84
C ASP A 45 3.35 -11.70 2.39
N GLU A 46 2.49 -12.42 1.66
CA GLU A 46 1.07 -12.61 1.98
C GLU A 46 0.79 -12.99 3.44
N LYS A 47 1.66 -13.83 4.04
CA LYS A 47 1.50 -14.29 5.42
C LYS A 47 1.58 -13.17 6.47
N LYS A 48 2.18 -12.03 6.11
CA LYS A 48 2.39 -10.89 6.99
C LYS A 48 1.36 -9.78 6.80
N ILE A 49 0.50 -9.87 5.78
CA ILE A 49 -0.53 -8.86 5.48
C ILE A 49 -1.47 -8.69 6.68
N GLU A 50 -1.91 -9.78 7.29
CA GLU A 50 -2.79 -9.73 8.46
C GLU A 50 -2.17 -9.05 9.68
N THR A 51 -0.85 -9.15 9.85
CA THR A 51 -0.15 -8.45 10.95
C THR A 51 -0.22 -6.95 10.74
N ILE A 52 0.09 -6.51 9.51
CA ILE A 52 0.08 -5.10 9.16
C ILE A 52 -1.32 -4.51 9.27
N LYS A 53 -2.33 -5.23 8.79
CA LYS A 53 -3.73 -4.79 8.78
C LYS A 53 -4.31 -4.53 10.18
N LYS A 54 -3.69 -5.05 11.25
CA LYS A 54 -4.13 -4.85 12.63
C LYS A 54 -3.65 -3.54 13.25
N HIS A 55 -2.76 -2.80 12.58
CA HIS A 55 -2.28 -1.52 13.08
C HIS A 55 -3.36 -0.44 13.01
N LYS A 56 -3.51 0.30 14.09
CA LYS A 56 -4.51 1.37 14.24
C LYS A 56 -4.21 2.57 13.33
N GLU A 57 -2.94 2.72 12.94
CA GLU A 57 -2.47 3.76 12.02
C GLU A 57 -2.95 3.54 10.59
N ILE A 58 -3.38 2.33 10.23
CA ILE A 58 -3.80 1.96 8.88
C ILE A 58 -5.31 2.10 8.76
N ALA A 59 -5.75 3.06 7.97
CA ALA A 59 -7.15 3.24 7.61
C ALA A 59 -7.61 2.18 6.61
N SER A 60 -6.77 1.85 5.64
CA SER A 60 -7.09 0.86 4.61
C SER A 60 -5.84 0.19 4.05
N LEU A 61 -5.96 -1.08 3.69
CA LEU A 61 -4.93 -1.86 3.02
C LEU A 61 -5.57 -2.56 1.84
N SER A 62 -5.08 -2.25 0.63
CA SER A 62 -5.57 -2.80 -0.64
C SER A 62 -4.46 -3.56 -1.35
N GLU A 63 -4.77 -4.78 -1.77
CA GLU A 63 -3.88 -5.57 -2.61
C GLU A 63 -4.00 -5.10 -4.06
N VAL A 64 -2.87 -4.77 -4.69
CA VAL A 64 -2.85 -4.40 -6.11
C VAL A 64 -2.96 -5.68 -6.92
N SER A 65 -4.19 -6.02 -7.28
CA SER A 65 -4.45 -6.98 -8.34
C SER A 65 -4.03 -6.35 -9.66
N ASN A 66 -3.32 -7.10 -10.51
CA ASN A 66 -2.86 -6.63 -11.81
C ASN A 66 -4.09 -6.37 -12.70
N ILE A 67 -4.61 -5.15 -12.69
CA ILE A 67 -5.73 -4.75 -13.55
C ILE A 67 -5.13 -4.51 -14.92
N LYS A 68 -5.35 -5.43 -15.85
CA LYS A 68 -5.10 -5.16 -17.28
C LYS A 68 -6.12 -4.13 -17.72
N ILE A 69 -5.72 -2.86 -17.77
CA ILE A 69 -6.51 -1.83 -18.43
C ILE A 69 -6.48 -2.21 -19.92
N PRO A 70 -7.61 -2.59 -20.53
CA PRO A 70 -7.64 -2.85 -21.95
C PRO A 70 -7.27 -1.54 -22.68
N PRO A 71 -6.54 -1.60 -23.80
CA PRO A 71 -6.33 -0.43 -24.62
C PRO A 71 -7.70 0.17 -24.98
N PRO A 72 -7.85 1.51 -25.02
CA PRO A 72 -9.10 2.11 -25.45
C PRO A 72 -9.40 1.60 -26.87
N GLU A 73 -10.58 1.01 -27.08
CA GLU A 73 -11.10 0.69 -28.40
C GLU A 73 -11.28 2.01 -29.18
N SER A 74 -10.20 2.50 -29.76
CA SER A 74 -10.25 3.51 -30.81
C SER A 74 -10.52 2.78 -32.11
N GLU A 75 -11.77 2.81 -32.58
CA GLU A 75 -12.13 3.20 -33.94
C GLU A 75 -13.51 3.87 -33.89
N ILE A 76 -13.52 5.19 -33.65
CA ILE A 76 -14.63 6.03 -34.11
C ILE A 76 -14.33 6.27 -35.58
N GLN A 77 -15.07 5.61 -36.48
CA GLN A 77 -15.09 5.91 -37.91
C GLN A 77 -16.45 6.48 -38.31
#